data_AF-A0A0F9ISC5-F1
#
_entry.id   AF-A0A0F9ISC5-F1
#
_cell.length_a   1.000
_cell.length_b   1.000
_cell.length_c   1.000
_cell.angle_alpha   90.00
_cell.angle_beta   90.00
_cell.angle_gamma   90.00
#
_symmetry.space_group_name_H-M   'P 1'
#
loop_
_entity.id
_entity.type
_entity.pdbx_description
1 polymer ?
#
loop_
_entity_poly.entity_id
_entity_poly.type
_entity_poly.pdbx_seq_one_letter_code
_entity_poly.pdbx_strand_id
1 'polypeptide(L)'
;MQEEPRLFTKLPRSVIAHGAPIIRPTGVQKLDWEGEVGVVIGRLAKDVSVEDARDHIAGYLPLNDVTAREFQFDLPSKAGSMTG
;
A
#
# COMPACT_ATOMS: atom_id res chain seq x y z
N MET A 1 10.72 -0.98 17.44
CA MET A 1 9.90 -1.68 16.42
C MET A 1 8.53 -1.04 16.45
N GLN A 2 7.81 -0.91 15.33
CA GLN A 2 6.45 -0.34 15.40
C GLN A 2 5.55 -1.28 16.18
N GLU A 3 4.79 -0.76 17.15
CA GLU A 3 3.87 -1.58 17.97
C GLU A 3 2.53 -1.82 17.28
N GLU A 4 2.14 -0.91 16.38
CA GLU A 4 0.89 -0.98 15.62
C GLU A 4 1.14 -0.93 14.11
N PRO A 5 0.31 -1.62 13.29
CA PRO A 5 0.41 -1.58 11.84
C PRO A 5 0.05 -0.19 11.31
N ARG A 6 0.87 0.36 10.41
CA ARG A 6 0.53 1.57 9.66
C ARG A 6 -0.33 1.22 8.46
N LEU A 7 -1.44 1.95 8.31
CA LEU A 7 -2.33 1.82 7.17
C LEU A 7 -2.21 3.04 6.26
N PHE A 8 -2.10 2.78 4.96
CA PHE A 8 -2.21 3.78 3.90
C PHE A 8 -2.91 3.14 2.69
N THR A 9 -3.29 3.95 1.71
CA THR A 9 -3.96 3.46 0.51
C THR A 9 -3.19 3.83 -0.74
N LYS A 10 -3.17 2.90 -1.70
CA LYS A 10 -2.86 3.18 -3.09
C LYS A 10 -4.13 3.09 -3.92
N LEU A 11 -4.26 3.95 -4.91
CA LEU A 11 -5.42 3.95 -5.79
C LEU A 11 -5.40 2.70 -6.68
N PRO A 12 -6.54 2.07 -7.00
CA PRO A 12 -6.58 0.91 -7.91
C PRO A 12 -5.89 1.16 -9.26
N ARG A 13 -5.84 2.43 -9.71
CA ARG A 13 -5.18 2.84 -10.94
C ARG A 13 -3.64 2.75 -10.90
N SER A 14 -3.02 2.56 -9.73
CA SER A 14 -1.57 2.31 -9.65
C SER A 14 -1.19 0.86 -9.93
N VAL A 15 -2.17 -0.04 -10.05
CA VAL A 15 -1.93 -1.46 -10.34
C VAL A 15 -1.64 -1.64 -11.84
N ILE A 16 -0.56 -2.34 -12.14
CA ILE A 16 -0.20 -2.78 -13.50
C ILE A 16 0.08 -4.28 -13.50
N ALA A 17 -0.04 -4.91 -14.67
CA ALA A 17 0.21 -6.34 -14.81
C ALA A 17 1.70 -6.68 -14.57
N HIS A 18 1.96 -7.93 -14.21
CA HIS A 18 3.33 -8.45 -14.14
C HIS A 18 4.07 -8.24 -15.48
N GLY A 19 5.31 -7.75 -15.42
CA GLY A 19 6.14 -7.45 -16.59
C GLY A 19 5.79 -6.14 -17.31
N ALA A 20 4.70 -5.46 -16.94
CA ALA A 20 4.38 -4.15 -17.48
C ALA A 20 5.40 -3.10 -17.00
N PRO A 21 5.78 -2.13 -17.85
CA PRO A 21 6.78 -1.14 -17.49
C PRO A 21 6.23 -0.15 -16.45
N ILE A 22 7.05 0.16 -15.45
CA ILE A 22 6.82 1.28 -14.54
C ILE A 22 7.29 2.55 -15.24
N ILE A 23 6.34 3.41 -15.62
CA ILE A 23 6.65 4.70 -16.24
C ILE A 23 6.91 5.72 -15.14
N ARG A 24 8.17 6.15 -15.02
CA ARG A 24 8.55 7.24 -14.12
C ARG A 24 7.89 8.55 -14.57
N PRO A 25 7.06 9.19 -13.72
CA PRO A 25 6.47 10.48 -14.06
C PRO A 25 7.52 11.58 -14.25
N THR A 26 7.24 12.56 -15.11
CA THR A 26 8.12 13.71 -15.32
C THR A 26 8.35 14.45 -14.00
N GLY A 27 9.61 14.82 -13.75
CA GLY A 27 10.00 15.55 -12.54
C GLY A 27 10.30 14.66 -11.34
N VAL A 28 9.83 13.41 -11.32
CA VAL A 28 10.12 12.50 -10.20
C VAL A 28 11.61 12.22 -10.13
N GLN A 29 12.27 12.39 -8.99
CA GLN A 29 13.72 12.14 -8.84
C GLN A 29 14.03 10.90 -8.01
N LYS A 30 13.27 10.68 -6.94
CA LYS A 30 13.52 9.61 -5.98
C LYS A 30 12.50 8.47 -6.15
N LEU A 31 12.50 7.80 -7.31
CA LEU A 31 11.65 6.63 -7.55
C LEU A 31 12.33 5.37 -7.02
N ASP A 32 11.62 4.61 -6.19
CA ASP A 32 12.17 3.47 -5.45
C ASP A 32 11.23 2.26 -5.50
N TRP A 33 11.81 1.07 -5.29
CA TRP A 33 11.08 -0.20 -5.29
C TRP A 33 10.97 -0.77 -3.87
N GLU A 34 9.87 -1.47 -3.60
CA GLU A 34 9.62 -2.09 -2.29
C GLU A 34 9.00 -3.47 -2.55
N GLY A 35 9.78 -4.53 -2.36
CA GLY A 35 9.28 -5.89 -2.51
C GLY A 35 8.41 -6.29 -1.33
N GLU A 36 7.13 -6.54 -1.58
CA GLU A 36 6.12 -6.87 -0.58
C GLU A 36 5.31 -8.12 -0.93
N VAL A 37 4.59 -8.65 0.06
CA VAL A 37 3.60 -9.72 -0.14
C VAL A 37 2.22 -9.09 -0.24
N GLY A 38 1.62 -9.15 -1.43
CA GLY A 38 0.22 -8.81 -1.64
C GLY A 38 -0.70 -9.93 -1.13
N VAL A 39 -1.79 -9.55 -0.46
CA VAL A 39 -2.85 -10.45 0.01
C VAL A 39 -4.13 -10.13 -0.76
N VAL A 40 -4.71 -11.12 -1.45
CA VAL A 40 -5.98 -10.97 -2.16
C VAL A 40 -7.11 -11.45 -1.26
N ILE A 41 -8.05 -10.56 -0.94
CA ILE A 41 -9.23 -10.90 -0.12
C ILE A 41 -10.31 -11.50 -1.02
N GLY A 42 -10.75 -12.72 -0.71
CA GLY A 42 -11.75 -13.47 -1.48
C GLY A 42 -13.17 -13.43 -0.93
N ARG A 43 -13.32 -13.02 0.34
CA ARG A 43 -14.60 -12.99 1.05
C ARG A 43 -14.70 -11.70 1.85
N LEU A 44 -15.91 -11.14 1.95
CA LEU A 44 -16.17 -9.95 2.77
C LEU A 44 -15.64 -10.21 4.19
N ALA A 45 -14.82 -9.30 4.71
CA ALA A 45 -14.22 -9.38 6.03
C ALA A 45 -14.56 -8.11 6.81
N LYS A 46 -15.14 -8.28 8.00
CA LYS A 46 -15.42 -7.21 8.94
C LYS A 46 -15.37 -7.81 10.35
N ASP A 47 -14.62 -7.17 11.25
CA ASP A 47 -14.45 -7.61 12.66
C ASP A 47 -14.06 -9.09 12.79
N VAL A 48 -13.15 -9.56 11.93
CA VAL A 48 -12.68 -10.96 11.86
C VAL A 48 -11.61 -11.21 12.92
N SER A 49 -11.67 -12.35 13.60
CA SER A 49 -10.66 -12.79 14.57
C SER A 49 -9.32 -13.08 13.87
N VAL A 50 -8.23 -13.14 14.64
CA VAL A 50 -6.91 -13.49 14.08
C VAL A 50 -6.90 -14.94 13.57
N GLU A 51 -7.62 -15.80 14.28
CA GLU A 51 -7.73 -17.23 14.01
C GLU A 51 -8.46 -17.50 12.69
N ASP A 52 -9.52 -16.73 12.40
CA ASP A 52 -10.36 -16.92 11.20
C ASP A 52 -9.85 -16.11 9.99
N ALA A 53 -8.91 -15.18 10.18
CA ALA A 53 -8.45 -14.26 9.14
C ALA A 53 -7.99 -14.96 7.84
N ARG A 54 -7.36 -16.14 7.95
CA ARG A 54 -6.88 -16.90 6.80
C ARG A 54 -7.99 -17.41 5.90
N ASP A 55 -9.18 -17.67 6.43
CA ASP A 55 -10.32 -18.20 5.68
C ASP A 55 -10.95 -17.16 4.73
N HIS A 56 -10.56 -15.89 4.87
CA HIS A 56 -10.98 -14.78 4.01
C HIS A 56 -10.00 -14.51 2.85
N ILE A 57 -8.82 -15.14 2.84
CA ILE A 57 -7.76 -14.91 1.85
C ILE A 57 -7.97 -15.82 0.64
N ALA A 58 -8.11 -15.22 -0.55
CA ALA A 58 -8.15 -15.97 -1.82
C ALA A 58 -6.77 -16.44 -2.27
N GLY A 59 -5.72 -15.69 -1.92
CA GLY A 59 -4.35 -16.03 -2.27
C GLY A 59 -3.37 -14.92 -1.95
N TYR A 60 -2.11 -15.18 -2.29
CA TYR A 60 -0.98 -14.27 -2.10
C TYR A 60 -0.25 -14.06 -3.43
N LEU A 61 0.38 -12.91 -3.59
CA LEU A 61 1.20 -12.58 -4.76
C LEU A 61 2.40 -11.70 -4.39
N PRO A 62 3.49 -11.74 -5.16
CA PRO A 62 4.54 -10.74 -5.03
C PRO A 62 4.03 -9.38 -5.51
N LEU A 63 4.24 -8.34 -4.72
CA LEU A 63 3.85 -6.96 -5.02
C LEU A 63 5.09 -6.07 -4.99
N ASN A 64 5.20 -5.13 -5.94
CA ASN A 64 6.18 -4.06 -5.85
C ASN A 64 5.47 -2.77 -5.47
N ASP A 65 5.66 -2.32 -4.23
CA ASP A 65 5.08 -1.09 -3.72
C ASP A 65 5.89 0.14 -4.16
N VAL A 66 5.86 0.45 -5.46
CA VAL A 66 6.67 1.52 -6.04
C VAL A 66 6.33 2.86 -5.41
N THR A 67 7.36 3.57 -4.97
CA THR A 67 7.20 4.80 -4.21
C THR A 67 8.07 5.92 -4.78
N ALA A 68 7.46 7.08 -5.03
CA ALA A 68 8.18 8.33 -5.28
C ALA A 68 8.45 9.02 -3.93
N ARG A 69 9.64 8.78 -3.37
CA ARG A 69 10.00 9.09 -1.97
C ARG A 69 9.87 10.57 -1.61
N GLU A 70 10.09 11.46 -2.57
CA GLU A 70 9.92 12.89 -2.38
C GLU A 70 8.48 13.26 -1.98
N PHE A 71 7.45 12.54 -2.41
CA PHE A 71 6.07 12.80 -1.98
C PHE A 71 5.68 12.08 -0.69
N GLN A 72 6.47 11.10 -0.25
CA GLN A 72 6.18 10.33 0.96
C GLN A 72 6.63 11.08 2.23
N PHE A 73 7.75 11.78 2.17
CA PHE A 73 8.35 12.45 3.33
C PHE A 73 8.45 13.97 3.19
N ASP A 74 8.48 14.52 1.97
CA ASP A 74 8.74 15.95 1.77
C ASP A 74 7.43 16.78 1.69
N LEU A 75 6.26 16.18 1.93
CA LEU A 75 4.99 16.91 2.10
C LEU A 75 4.86 17.42 3.55
N PRO A 76 4.53 18.71 3.78
CA PRO A 76 4.23 19.19 5.12
C PRO A 76 3.05 18.39 5.68
N SER A 77 3.24 17.84 6.88
CA SER A 77 2.19 17.12 7.58
C SER A 77 1.00 18.05 7.82
N LYS A 78 -0.09 17.85 7.08
CA LYS A 78 -1.40 18.29 7.56
C LYS A 78 -1.89 17.27 8.60
N ALA A 79 -1.20 17.22 9.74
CA ALA A 79 -1.80 16.65 10.94
C ALA A 79 -3.02 17.50 11.27
N GLY A 80 -4.20 16.87 11.30
CA GLY A 80 -5.46 17.54 11.50
C GLY A 80 -5.48 18.34 12.80
N SER A 81 -5.54 19.67 12.67
CA SER A 81 -6.34 20.47 13.60
C SER A 81 -7.79 20.23 13.23
N MET A 82 -8.47 19.39 14.00
CA MET A 82 -9.92 19.31 14.00
C MET A 82 -10.36 19.43 15.46
N THR A 83 -10.29 20.65 15.98
CA THR A 83 -11.16 21.07 17.08
C THR A 83 -12.52 21.38 16.47
N GLY A 84 -13.51 20.55 16.82
CA GLY A 84 -14.93 20.73 16.53
C GLY A 84 -15.72 19.84 17.46
#